data_AF-A0AAD9QQD3-F1
#
_entry.id   AF-A0AAD9QQD3-F1
#
_cell.length_a   1.000
_cell.length_b   1.000
_cell.length_c   1.000
_cell.angle_alpha   90.00
_cell.angle_beta   90.00
_cell.angle_gamma   90.00
#
_symmetry.space_group_name_H-M   'P 1'
#
loop_
_entity.id
_entity.type
_entity.pdbx_description
1 polymer ?
#
loop_
_entity_poly.entity_id
_entity_poly.type
_entity_poly.pdbx_seq_one_letter_code
_entity_poly.pdbx_strand_id
1 'polypeptide(L)'
;MAASLLPTGDEKENITYFFSRGYQYDAIEHFLAKFHDITMSIRPLKNRLRRYQLRRRTPTCDLNLVREAILRELSGPGCSGGDRSMWHILHLHNIQVPRHVVKNLMREFDPDGCEQRRSRALQRRRYSSPRPNHTWHVDGLDALIMRFETPDSRNRWDSPLFVIQVEDVLPFDSIYEALINRVPPPPNQATQAQPLSATNFLYELDKTTQDIVTALLNSQSTFVPGDSVAVPGAQEKISLKKSIALSILCEYLTVPQECQGNSEHVGIEETQATVYNLHQNAPSGGYKENS
;
A
#
# COMPACT_ATOMS: atom_id res chain seq x y z
N MET A 1 1.33 18.51 -40.98
CA MET A 1 1.32 17.39 -41.95
C MET A 1 -0.09 16.81 -42.14
N ALA A 2 -1.13 17.62 -42.39
CA ALA A 2 -2.52 17.12 -42.55
C ALA A 2 -3.18 17.55 -43.88
N ALA A 3 -2.46 18.23 -44.76
CA ALA A 3 -3.00 18.79 -46.00
C ALA A 3 -2.97 17.81 -47.19
N SER A 4 -2.27 16.67 -47.09
CA SER A 4 -2.03 15.75 -48.22
C SER A 4 -3.05 14.61 -48.35
N LEU A 5 -4.16 14.63 -47.59
CA LEU A 5 -5.18 13.58 -47.62
C LEU A 5 -6.59 14.08 -47.97
N LEU A 6 -6.74 15.37 -48.25
CA LEU A 6 -8.01 15.91 -48.71
C LEU A 6 -8.12 15.65 -50.21
N PRO A 7 -9.26 15.12 -50.70
CA PRO A 7 -9.44 14.90 -52.13
C PRO A 7 -9.32 16.23 -52.86
N THR A 8 -8.44 16.36 -53.85
CA THR A 8 -8.39 17.52 -54.75
C THR A 8 -9.37 17.38 -55.92
N GLY A 9 -10.39 16.53 -55.75
CA GLY A 9 -11.30 16.11 -56.80
C GLY A 9 -12.40 17.13 -57.09
N ASP A 10 -13.29 16.75 -58.02
CA ASP A 10 -14.46 17.54 -58.40
C ASP A 10 -15.34 17.88 -57.17
N GLU A 11 -16.14 18.95 -57.28
CA GLU A 11 -17.07 19.37 -56.23
C GLU A 11 -17.92 18.20 -55.68
N LYS A 12 -18.34 17.30 -56.56
CA LYS A 12 -19.09 16.09 -56.20
C LYS A 12 -18.29 15.15 -55.30
N GLU A 13 -17.00 14.94 -55.59
CA GLU A 13 -16.12 14.04 -54.83
C GLU A 13 -15.80 14.60 -53.44
N ASN A 14 -15.62 15.91 -53.34
CA ASN A 14 -15.39 16.56 -52.05
C ASN A 14 -16.65 16.47 -51.17
N ILE A 15 -17.83 16.72 -51.77
CA ILE A 15 -19.11 16.56 -51.08
C ILE A 15 -19.34 15.10 -50.67
N THR A 16 -19.08 14.12 -51.54
CA THR A 16 -19.25 12.69 -51.19
C THR A 16 -18.28 12.26 -50.09
N TYR A 17 -17.04 12.76 -50.11
CA TYR A 17 -16.02 12.45 -49.09
C TYR A 17 -16.41 12.95 -47.70
N PHE A 18 -16.78 14.23 -47.57
CA PHE A 18 -17.20 14.75 -46.26
C PHE A 18 -18.54 14.16 -45.82
N PHE A 19 -19.42 13.83 -46.75
CA PHE A 19 -20.69 13.17 -46.45
C PHE A 19 -20.51 11.71 -46.00
N SER A 20 -19.59 10.95 -46.60
CA SER A 20 -19.32 9.54 -46.26
C SER A 20 -18.69 9.40 -44.86
N ARG A 21 -17.90 10.39 -44.44
CA ARG A 21 -17.32 10.53 -43.09
C ARG A 21 -18.35 10.90 -42.01
N GLY A 22 -19.57 11.30 -42.39
CA GLY A 22 -20.67 11.54 -41.45
C GLY A 22 -20.72 12.95 -40.84
N TYR A 23 -19.99 13.93 -41.38
CA TYR A 23 -20.03 15.31 -40.87
C TYR A 23 -21.42 15.95 -41.00
N GLN A 24 -21.79 16.85 -40.07
CA GLN A 24 -23.03 17.62 -40.14
C GLN A 24 -23.03 18.58 -41.35
N TYR A 25 -24.21 18.96 -41.84
CA TYR A 25 -24.30 19.82 -43.04
C TYR A 25 -23.56 21.15 -42.86
N ASP A 26 -23.63 21.74 -41.67
CA ASP A 26 -22.96 23.01 -41.36
C ASP A 26 -21.44 22.83 -41.34
N ALA A 27 -20.95 21.70 -40.81
CA ALA A 27 -19.53 21.37 -40.82
C ALA A 27 -19.01 21.10 -42.25
N ILE A 28 -19.77 20.38 -43.08
CA ILE A 28 -19.42 20.15 -44.49
C ILE A 28 -19.29 21.48 -45.23
N GLU A 29 -20.20 22.41 -45.00
CA GLU A 29 -20.17 23.74 -45.61
C GLU A 29 -18.92 24.53 -45.21
N HIS A 30 -18.57 24.57 -43.92
CA HIS A 30 -17.36 25.21 -43.44
C HIS A 30 -16.08 24.56 -43.99
N PHE A 31 -16.05 23.23 -44.12
CA PHE A 31 -14.89 22.53 -44.66
C PHE A 31 -14.73 22.75 -46.17
N LEU A 32 -15.82 22.83 -46.93
CA LEU A 32 -15.78 23.15 -48.35
C LEU A 32 -15.30 24.58 -48.60
N ALA A 33 -15.73 25.53 -47.76
CA ALA A 33 -15.25 26.92 -47.84
C ALA A 33 -13.77 27.05 -47.45
N LYS A 34 -13.31 26.30 -46.43
CA LYS A 34 -11.95 26.42 -45.90
C LYS A 34 -10.89 25.67 -46.71
N PHE A 35 -11.22 24.52 -47.28
CA PHE A 35 -10.24 23.63 -47.91
C PHE A 35 -10.35 23.54 -49.43
N HIS A 36 -11.47 23.96 -50.02
CA HIS A 36 -11.71 23.85 -51.46
C HIS A 36 -12.16 25.17 -52.12
N ASP A 37 -12.23 26.28 -51.38
CA ASP A 37 -12.73 27.59 -51.82
C ASP A 37 -14.16 27.56 -52.40
N ILE A 38 -14.98 26.57 -52.00
CA ILE A 38 -16.36 26.43 -52.46
C ILE A 38 -17.30 27.00 -51.41
N THR A 39 -17.68 28.28 -51.56
CA THR A 39 -18.68 28.92 -50.70
C THR A 39 -20.09 28.53 -51.16
N MET A 40 -20.82 27.77 -50.35
CA MET A 40 -22.22 27.41 -50.65
C MET A 40 -23.06 27.46 -49.38
N SER A 41 -24.31 27.94 -49.44
CA SER A 41 -25.19 27.85 -48.27
C SER A 41 -25.79 26.45 -48.10
N ILE A 42 -26.35 26.18 -46.91
CA ILE A 42 -26.93 24.87 -46.55
C ILE A 42 -28.00 24.40 -47.56
N ARG A 43 -28.76 25.33 -48.17
CA ARG A 43 -29.80 25.01 -49.18
C ARG A 43 -29.19 24.45 -50.48
N PRO A 44 -28.24 25.12 -51.15
CA PRO A 44 -27.43 24.55 -52.24
C PRO A 44 -26.82 23.19 -51.91
N LEU A 45 -26.20 23.03 -50.73
CA LEU A 45 -25.62 21.76 -50.31
C LEU A 45 -26.69 20.65 -50.27
N LYS A 46 -27.85 20.90 -49.66
CA LYS A 46 -28.97 19.96 -49.63
C LYS A 46 -29.53 19.65 -51.04
N ASN A 47 -29.55 20.61 -51.95
CA ASN A 47 -29.96 20.39 -53.34
C ASN A 47 -28.98 19.49 -54.09
N ARG A 48 -27.68 19.72 -53.92
CA ARG A 48 -26.60 18.92 -54.53
C ARG A 48 -26.59 17.49 -53.99
N LEU A 49 -26.73 17.32 -52.68
CA LEU A 49 -26.88 16.00 -52.05
C LEU A 49 -28.09 15.23 -52.61
N ARG A 50 -29.22 15.91 -52.85
CA ARG A 50 -30.40 15.30 -53.50
C ARG A 50 -30.12 14.88 -54.94
N ARG A 51 -29.44 15.71 -55.73
CA ARG A 51 -29.05 15.38 -57.12
C ARG A 51 -28.08 14.20 -57.18
N TYR A 52 -27.14 14.14 -56.23
CA TYR A 52 -26.18 13.05 -56.11
C TYR A 52 -26.74 11.79 -55.42
N GLN A 53 -28.02 11.80 -55.03
CA GLN A 53 -28.70 10.69 -54.35
C GLN A 53 -28.05 10.28 -53.01
N LEU A 54 -27.30 11.20 -52.40
CA LEU A 54 -26.62 11.01 -51.13
C LEU A 54 -27.61 11.22 -49.98
N ARG A 55 -28.18 10.11 -49.48
CA ARG A 55 -29.13 10.10 -48.38
C ARG A 55 -28.52 9.43 -47.16
N ARG A 56 -28.55 10.09 -46.00
CA ARG A 56 -28.05 9.53 -44.73
C ARG A 56 -28.80 8.27 -44.26
N ARG A 57 -29.99 8.00 -44.83
CA ARG A 57 -30.95 7.03 -44.30
C ARG A 57 -31.05 5.72 -45.10
N THR A 58 -30.30 5.57 -46.19
CA THR A 58 -30.30 4.32 -46.98
C THR A 58 -28.88 3.95 -47.32
N PRO A 59 -28.22 3.14 -46.48
CA PRO A 59 -26.93 2.55 -46.82
C PRO A 59 -27.22 1.42 -47.80
N THR A 60 -27.03 1.67 -49.09
CA THR A 60 -26.78 0.61 -50.05
C THR A 60 -25.41 0.04 -49.70
N CYS A 61 -25.35 -0.82 -48.68
CA CYS A 61 -24.14 -1.48 -48.26
C CYS A 61 -24.10 -2.88 -48.86
N ASP A 62 -23.07 -3.17 -49.64
CA ASP A 62 -22.83 -4.52 -50.14
C ASP A 62 -22.45 -5.41 -48.96
N LEU A 63 -23.37 -6.29 -48.55
CA LEU A 63 -23.22 -7.15 -47.38
C LEU A 63 -21.97 -8.03 -47.45
N ASN A 64 -21.53 -8.41 -48.65
CA ASN A 64 -20.31 -9.19 -48.87
C ASN A 64 -19.06 -8.40 -48.48
N LEU A 65 -18.99 -7.12 -48.84
CA LEU A 65 -17.86 -6.25 -48.49
C LEU A 65 -17.80 -6.02 -46.98
N VAL A 66 -18.96 -5.89 -46.33
CA VAL A 66 -19.05 -5.80 -44.86
C VAL A 66 -18.57 -7.09 -44.20
N ARG A 67 -18.98 -8.24 -44.73
CA ARG A 67 -18.61 -9.57 -44.25
C ARG A 67 -17.09 -9.77 -44.32
N GLU A 68 -16.47 -9.46 -45.45
CA GLU A 68 -15.01 -9.55 -45.62
C GLU A 68 -14.25 -8.59 -44.70
N ALA A 69 -14.74 -7.35 -44.55
CA ALA A 69 -14.14 -6.37 -43.66
C ALA A 69 -14.18 -6.83 -42.19
N ILE A 70 -15.31 -7.37 -41.74
CA ILE A 70 -15.44 -7.91 -40.38
C ILE A 70 -14.46 -9.08 -40.17
N LEU A 71 -14.35 -10.00 -41.12
CA LEU A 71 -13.44 -11.15 -41.01
C LEU A 71 -11.97 -10.72 -40.92
N ARG A 72 -11.57 -9.69 -41.67
CA ARG A 72 -10.21 -9.12 -41.60
C ARG A 72 -9.90 -8.50 -40.24
N GLU A 73 -10.88 -7.84 -39.62
CA GLU A 73 -10.72 -7.24 -38.29
C GLU A 73 -10.74 -8.29 -37.18
N LEU A 74 -11.54 -9.35 -37.35
CA LEU A 74 -11.60 -10.47 -36.40
C LEU A 74 -10.34 -11.34 -36.44
N SER A 75 -9.64 -11.44 -37.57
CA SER A 75 -8.34 -12.13 -37.65
C SER A 75 -7.19 -11.30 -37.06
N GLY A 76 -7.43 -10.02 -36.78
CA GLY A 76 -6.47 -9.08 -36.22
C GLY A 76 -6.72 -8.74 -34.74
N PRO A 77 -6.06 -7.69 -34.23
CA PRO A 77 -6.24 -7.21 -32.85
C PRO A 77 -7.65 -6.63 -32.59
N GLY A 78 -8.45 -6.42 -33.64
CA GLY A 78 -9.84 -5.96 -33.58
C GLY A 78 -10.81 -6.98 -32.96
N CYS A 79 -10.41 -8.25 -32.82
CA CYS A 79 -11.23 -9.32 -32.22
C CYS A 79 -11.70 -9.03 -30.79
N SER A 80 -10.92 -8.25 -30.03
CA SER A 80 -11.25 -7.85 -28.66
C SER A 80 -12.38 -6.81 -28.62
N GLY A 81 -12.68 -6.17 -29.75
CA GLY A 81 -13.71 -5.14 -29.87
C GLY A 81 -15.12 -5.73 -29.88
N GLY A 82 -16.08 -5.00 -29.29
CA GLY A 82 -17.50 -5.34 -29.38
C GLY A 82 -18.15 -4.87 -30.69
N ASP A 83 -19.46 -5.09 -30.80
CA ASP A 83 -20.30 -4.61 -31.92
C ASP A 83 -20.18 -3.11 -32.18
N ARG A 84 -20.01 -2.32 -31.13
CA ARG A 84 -19.77 -0.87 -31.20
C ARG A 84 -18.43 -0.53 -31.84
N SER A 85 -17.37 -1.19 -31.41
CA SER A 85 -16.02 -0.98 -31.91
C SER A 85 -15.94 -1.39 -33.37
N MET A 86 -16.48 -2.56 -33.71
CA MET A 86 -16.55 -3.05 -35.10
C MET A 86 -17.34 -2.10 -35.99
N TRP A 87 -18.48 -1.60 -35.52
CA TRP A 87 -19.25 -0.59 -36.24
C TRP A 87 -18.42 0.68 -36.49
N HIS A 88 -17.69 1.18 -35.48
CA HIS A 88 -16.84 2.36 -35.63
C HIS A 88 -15.69 2.12 -36.62
N ILE A 89 -15.02 0.97 -36.54
CA ILE A 89 -13.93 0.58 -37.44
C ILE A 89 -14.43 0.54 -38.89
N LEU A 90 -15.58 -0.09 -39.14
CA LEU A 90 -16.19 -0.12 -40.47
C LEU A 90 -16.47 1.30 -41.01
N HIS A 91 -16.89 2.24 -40.15
CA HIS A 91 -17.09 3.63 -40.55
C HIS A 91 -15.76 4.35 -40.87
N LEU A 92 -14.68 4.02 -40.16
CA LEU A 92 -13.33 4.53 -40.49
C LEU A 92 -12.84 4.01 -41.85
N HIS A 93 -13.23 2.78 -42.23
CA HIS A 93 -13.00 2.22 -43.56
C HIS A 93 -13.99 2.72 -44.63
N ASN A 94 -14.79 3.76 -44.33
CA ASN A 94 -15.82 4.34 -45.20
C ASN A 94 -16.98 3.40 -45.56
N ILE A 95 -17.22 2.35 -44.75
CA ILE A 95 -18.30 1.40 -44.94
C ILE A 95 -19.45 1.77 -43.99
N GLN A 96 -20.48 2.42 -44.54
CA GLN A 96 -21.64 2.84 -43.75
C GLN A 96 -22.63 1.69 -43.60
N VAL A 97 -22.76 1.18 -42.38
CA VAL A 97 -23.62 0.03 -42.07
C VAL A 97 -24.50 0.36 -40.86
N PRO A 98 -25.80 0.06 -40.89
CA PRO A 98 -26.63 0.15 -39.70
C PRO A 98 -26.09 -0.74 -38.59
N ARG A 99 -26.06 -0.22 -37.36
CA ARG A 99 -25.48 -0.94 -36.23
C ARG A 99 -26.11 -2.32 -35.96
N HIS A 100 -27.40 -2.49 -36.23
CA HIS A 100 -28.07 -3.78 -36.06
C HIS A 100 -27.56 -4.84 -37.05
N VAL A 101 -27.16 -4.44 -38.27
CA VAL A 101 -26.60 -5.35 -39.28
C VAL A 101 -25.23 -5.85 -38.81
N VAL A 102 -24.35 -4.94 -38.34
CA VAL A 102 -23.05 -5.32 -37.76
C VAL A 102 -23.23 -6.26 -36.58
N LYS A 103 -24.19 -5.98 -35.70
CA LYS A 103 -24.50 -6.83 -34.55
C LYS A 103 -24.95 -8.24 -34.95
N ASN A 104 -25.82 -8.36 -35.96
CA ASN A 104 -26.28 -9.65 -36.45
C ASN A 104 -25.14 -10.43 -37.12
N LEU A 105 -24.34 -9.77 -37.94
CA LEU A 105 -23.17 -10.39 -38.60
C LEU A 105 -22.11 -10.83 -37.57
N MET A 106 -21.82 -10.02 -36.56
CA MET A 106 -20.87 -10.43 -35.51
C MET A 106 -21.39 -11.60 -34.68
N ARG A 107 -22.70 -11.72 -34.46
CA ARG A 107 -23.28 -12.90 -33.80
C ARG A 107 -23.15 -14.16 -34.67
N GLU A 108 -23.16 -14.01 -35.99
CA GLU A 108 -22.96 -15.09 -36.95
C GLU A 108 -21.47 -15.53 -37.00
N PHE A 109 -20.54 -14.58 -37.01
CA PHE A 109 -19.09 -14.86 -37.16
C PHE A 109 -18.35 -15.16 -35.86
N ASP A 110 -18.76 -14.56 -34.75
CA ASP A 110 -18.11 -14.69 -33.45
C ASP A 110 -19.18 -14.84 -32.34
N PRO A 111 -19.85 -16.01 -32.29
CA PRO A 111 -20.81 -16.28 -31.22
C PRO A 111 -20.11 -16.27 -29.86
N ASP A 112 -18.94 -16.90 -29.76
CA ASP A 112 -18.20 -17.05 -28.51
C ASP A 112 -17.78 -15.71 -27.91
N GLY A 113 -17.20 -14.79 -28.69
CA GLY A 113 -16.83 -13.47 -28.20
C GLY A 113 -18.05 -12.60 -27.87
N CYS A 114 -19.18 -12.79 -28.56
CA CYS A 114 -20.45 -12.17 -28.18
C CYS A 114 -20.98 -12.69 -26.83
N GLU A 115 -20.88 -13.99 -26.57
CA GLU A 115 -21.33 -14.62 -25.34
C GLU A 115 -20.43 -14.31 -24.15
N GLN A 116 -19.11 -14.31 -24.33
CA GLN A 116 -18.13 -13.92 -23.31
C GLN A 116 -18.33 -12.48 -22.84
N ARG A 117 -18.68 -11.56 -23.76
CA ARG A 117 -19.05 -10.19 -23.39
C ARG A 117 -20.41 -10.15 -22.67
N ARG A 118 -21.38 -10.97 -23.08
CA ARG A 118 -22.70 -11.09 -22.41
C ARG A 118 -22.57 -11.62 -20.98
N SER A 119 -21.62 -12.51 -20.71
CA SER A 119 -21.33 -13.03 -19.36
C SER A 119 -20.55 -12.05 -18.48
N ARG A 120 -20.15 -10.88 -19.00
CA ARG A 120 -19.34 -9.85 -18.32
C ARG A 120 -17.99 -10.40 -17.84
N ALA A 121 -17.50 -11.48 -18.44
CA ALA A 121 -16.18 -12.02 -18.19
C ALA A 121 -15.15 -11.21 -18.99
N LEU A 122 -14.22 -10.55 -18.29
CA LEU A 122 -13.11 -9.85 -18.94
C LEU A 122 -12.11 -10.89 -19.48
N GLN A 123 -11.98 -10.98 -20.80
CA GLN A 123 -10.87 -11.72 -21.40
C GLN A 123 -9.56 -10.99 -21.12
N ARG A 124 -8.73 -11.56 -20.26
CA ARG A 124 -7.39 -11.02 -20.00
C ARG A 124 -6.49 -11.32 -21.20
N ARG A 125 -5.87 -10.28 -21.76
CA ARG A 125 -4.85 -10.45 -22.79
C ARG A 125 -3.73 -11.34 -22.25
N ARG A 126 -3.41 -12.42 -22.97
CA ARG A 126 -2.30 -13.30 -22.62
C ARG A 126 -1.01 -12.71 -23.18
N TYR A 127 -0.27 -12.00 -22.34
CA TYR A 127 1.05 -11.50 -22.71
C TYR A 127 2.04 -12.66 -22.71
N SER A 128 2.65 -12.92 -23.86
CA SER A 128 3.74 -13.89 -23.98
C SER A 128 5.04 -13.11 -24.16
N SER A 129 5.82 -12.98 -23.09
CA SER A 129 7.18 -12.43 -23.20
C SER A 129 8.17 -13.57 -23.48
N PRO A 130 8.95 -13.52 -24.57
CA PRO A 130 9.97 -14.52 -24.86
C PRO A 130 11.06 -14.62 -23.78
N ARG A 131 11.40 -13.53 -23.09
CA ARG A 131 12.50 -13.46 -22.10
C ARG A 131 12.23 -12.41 -21.00
N PRO A 132 12.85 -12.51 -19.81
CA PRO A 132 12.57 -11.64 -18.65
C PRO A 132 12.71 -10.11 -18.84
N ASN A 133 13.35 -9.61 -19.90
CA ASN A 133 13.47 -8.16 -20.21
C ASN A 133 13.09 -7.82 -21.66
N HIS A 134 12.33 -8.67 -22.36
CA HIS A 134 12.09 -8.50 -23.80
C HIS A 134 11.21 -7.28 -24.15
N THR A 135 10.23 -6.97 -23.30
CA THR A 135 9.30 -5.86 -23.52
C THR A 135 8.92 -5.22 -22.20
N TRP A 136 9.33 -3.96 -22.01
CA TRP A 136 8.76 -3.07 -21.02
C TRP A 136 7.57 -2.38 -21.65
N HIS A 137 6.36 -2.66 -21.16
CA HIS A 137 5.18 -1.91 -21.58
C HIS A 137 5.23 -0.53 -20.92
N VAL A 138 4.99 0.54 -21.68
CA VAL A 138 5.06 1.94 -21.17
C VAL A 138 4.12 2.11 -19.97
N ASP A 139 2.87 1.65 -20.09
CA ASP A 139 1.90 1.67 -18.98
C ASP A 139 2.38 0.88 -17.75
N GLY A 140 3.21 -0.14 -17.93
CA GLY A 140 3.77 -0.93 -16.84
C GLY A 140 4.84 -0.18 -16.09
N LEU A 141 5.71 0.54 -16.80
CA LEU A 141 6.73 1.40 -16.19
C LEU A 141 6.09 2.59 -15.46
N ASP A 142 5.11 3.24 -16.08
CA ASP A 142 4.37 4.35 -15.46
C ASP A 142 3.67 3.90 -14.16
N ALA A 143 3.06 2.71 -14.17
CA ALA A 143 2.43 2.13 -12.99
C ALA A 143 3.43 1.81 -11.86
N LEU A 144 4.67 1.42 -12.20
CA LEU A 144 5.72 1.19 -11.22
C LEU A 144 6.25 2.51 -10.64
N ILE A 145 6.48 3.51 -11.49
CA ILE A 145 6.91 4.85 -11.06
C ILE A 145 5.88 5.45 -10.10
N MET A 146 4.58 5.32 -10.40
CA MET A 146 3.52 5.82 -9.50
C MET A 146 3.48 5.13 -8.12
N ARG A 147 3.99 3.90 -8.01
CA ARG A 147 4.04 3.13 -6.76
C ARG A 147 5.40 3.18 -6.07
N PHE A 148 6.38 3.81 -6.70
CA PHE A 148 7.73 3.88 -6.17
C PHE A 148 7.76 4.80 -4.96
N GLU A 149 8.20 4.27 -3.82
CA GLU A 149 8.45 5.01 -2.59
C GLU A 149 9.96 5.26 -2.49
N THR A 150 10.35 6.53 -2.36
CA THR A 150 11.76 6.88 -2.16
C THR A 150 12.22 6.42 -0.77
N PRO A 151 13.47 5.93 -0.62
CA PRO A 151 13.99 5.50 0.67
C PRO A 151 13.88 6.60 1.74
N ASP A 152 13.35 6.29 2.93
CA ASP A 152 13.20 7.26 4.00
C ASP A 152 14.46 7.34 4.88
N SER A 153 15.19 8.46 4.74
CA SER A 153 16.36 8.79 5.56
C SER A 153 16.14 8.76 7.07
N ARG A 154 14.88 8.92 7.55
CA ARG A 154 14.54 8.87 8.98
C ARG A 154 14.63 7.45 9.53
N ASN A 155 14.41 6.44 8.70
CA ASN A 155 14.52 5.05 9.08
C ASN A 155 15.98 4.62 8.95
N ARG A 156 16.56 4.19 10.07
CA ARG A 156 17.97 3.75 10.10
C ARG A 156 18.30 2.65 9.09
N TRP A 157 17.35 1.78 8.81
CA TRP A 157 17.50 0.66 7.89
C TRP A 157 17.16 0.99 6.43
N ASP A 158 16.56 2.16 6.17
CA ASP A 158 16.13 2.63 4.85
C ASP A 158 16.84 3.94 4.43
N SER A 159 17.86 4.35 5.20
CA SER A 159 18.63 5.56 4.95
C SER A 159 19.65 5.32 3.83
N PRO A 160 19.50 5.94 2.65
CA PRO A 160 20.38 5.68 1.51
C PRO A 160 21.77 6.29 1.74
N LEU A 161 22.85 5.53 1.51
CA LEU A 161 24.23 6.03 1.61
C LEU A 161 24.58 7.03 0.50
N PHE A 162 24.07 6.78 -0.71
CA PHE A 162 24.29 7.62 -1.87
C PHE A 162 22.96 7.79 -2.60
N VAL A 163 22.63 9.02 -2.99
CA VAL A 163 21.51 9.34 -3.88
C VAL A 163 22.11 10.01 -5.10
N ILE A 164 21.98 9.37 -6.25
CA ILE A 164 22.59 9.79 -7.52
C ILE A 164 21.45 10.02 -8.52
N GLN A 165 21.40 11.19 -9.13
CA GLN A 165 20.50 11.46 -10.25
C GLN A 165 21.16 11.07 -11.57
N VAL A 166 20.38 10.99 -12.65
CA VAL A 166 20.85 10.46 -13.95
C VAL A 166 21.97 11.31 -14.55
N GLU A 167 21.99 12.61 -14.25
CA GLU A 167 22.92 13.60 -14.78
C GLU A 167 24.16 13.83 -13.89
N ASP A 168 24.19 13.26 -12.68
CA ASP A 168 25.28 13.46 -11.73
C ASP A 168 26.52 12.62 -12.10
N VAL A 169 27.71 13.16 -11.82
CA VAL A 169 28.96 12.40 -11.94
C VAL A 169 29.04 11.41 -10.77
N LEU A 170 29.21 10.12 -11.08
CA LEU A 170 29.24 9.07 -10.07
C LEU A 170 30.49 9.19 -9.17
N PRO A 171 30.36 9.33 -7.84
CA PRO A 171 31.48 9.44 -6.92
C PRO A 171 32.07 8.06 -6.60
N PHE A 172 32.84 7.50 -7.54
CA PHE A 172 33.43 6.15 -7.44
C PHE A 172 34.31 5.98 -6.20
N ASP A 173 35.13 6.97 -5.85
CA ASP A 173 36.07 6.89 -4.73
C ASP A 173 35.33 6.77 -3.39
N SER A 174 34.31 7.59 -3.18
CA SER A 174 33.48 7.55 -1.96
C SER A 174 32.69 6.24 -1.84
N ILE A 175 32.19 5.71 -2.96
CA ILE A 175 31.50 4.42 -3.00
C ILE A 175 32.47 3.28 -2.64
N TYR A 176 33.69 3.32 -3.19
CA TYR A 176 34.73 2.32 -2.90
C TYR A 176 35.12 2.31 -1.42
N GLU A 177 35.36 3.48 -0.83
CA GLU A 177 35.65 3.59 0.60
C GLU A 177 34.50 3.08 1.47
N ALA A 178 33.25 3.40 1.12
CA ALA A 178 32.08 2.96 1.86
C ALA A 178 31.81 1.45 1.79
N LEU A 179 32.23 0.78 0.71
CA LEU A 179 32.06 -0.67 0.53
C LEU A 179 33.21 -1.48 1.14
N ILE A 180 34.45 -1.04 0.94
CA ILE A 180 35.65 -1.83 1.25
C ILE A 180 36.30 -1.38 2.55
N ASN A 181 36.39 -0.08 2.79
CA ASN A 181 37.13 0.49 3.93
C ASN A 181 36.22 0.81 5.11
N ARG A 182 34.97 0.33 5.12
CA ARG A 182 34.00 0.66 6.16
C ARG A 182 34.43 0.05 7.48
N VAL A 183 34.82 0.90 8.42
CA VAL A 183 35.02 0.49 9.81
C VAL A 183 33.69 -0.07 10.33
N PRO A 184 33.65 -1.33 10.82
CA PRO A 184 32.42 -1.93 11.28
C PRO A 184 31.81 -1.08 12.40
N PRO A 185 30.49 -0.84 12.40
CA PRO A 185 29.86 -0.08 13.45
C PRO A 185 30.07 -0.80 14.79
N PRO A 186 30.17 -0.04 15.91
CA PRO A 186 30.36 -0.62 17.23
C PRO A 186 29.21 -1.62 17.53
N PRO A 187 29.52 -2.73 18.23
CA PRO A 187 28.56 -3.80 18.48
C PRO A 187 27.31 -3.25 19.17
N ASN A 188 26.15 -3.58 18.60
CA ASN A 188 24.87 -3.11 19.12
C ASN A 188 24.61 -3.71 20.52
N GLN A 189 23.76 -3.06 21.31
CA GLN A 189 23.45 -3.50 22.68
C GLN A 189 22.91 -4.94 22.74
N ALA A 190 22.28 -5.42 21.66
CA ALA A 190 21.77 -6.79 21.54
C ALA A 190 22.88 -7.85 21.28
N THR A 191 24.05 -7.45 20.79
CA THR A 191 25.23 -8.32 20.60
C THR A 191 26.27 -8.15 21.71
N GLN A 192 26.13 -7.13 22.56
CA GLN A 192 26.91 -7.06 23.78
C GLN A 192 26.40 -8.14 24.73
N ALA A 193 27.30 -9.04 25.14
CA ALA A 193 26.97 -10.04 26.16
C ALA A 193 26.47 -9.29 27.40
N GLN A 194 25.26 -9.62 27.87
CA GLN A 194 24.82 -9.14 29.17
C GLN A 194 25.92 -9.46 30.18
N PRO A 195 26.34 -8.50 31.03
CA PRO A 195 27.28 -8.81 32.08
C PRO A 195 26.68 -9.96 32.89
N LEU A 196 27.39 -11.08 32.92
CA LEU A 196 27.01 -12.24 33.73
C LEU A 196 26.80 -11.70 35.14
N SER A 197 25.57 -11.83 35.65
CA SER A 197 25.23 -11.40 37.01
C SER A 197 26.32 -11.95 37.94
N ALA A 198 26.89 -11.09 38.79
CA ALA A 198 28.03 -11.46 39.62
C ALA A 198 27.74 -12.81 40.28
N THR A 199 28.65 -13.78 40.14
CA THR A 199 28.46 -15.18 40.55
C THR A 199 28.07 -15.36 42.01
N ASN A 200 28.13 -14.29 42.80
CA ASN A 200 27.84 -14.23 44.22
C ASN A 200 26.54 -13.49 44.58
N PHE A 201 25.80 -12.90 43.64
CA PHE A 201 24.66 -12.02 43.96
C PHE A 201 23.53 -12.75 44.70
N LEU A 202 23.10 -13.91 44.20
CA LEU A 202 22.04 -14.68 44.83
C LEU A 202 22.45 -15.19 46.23
N TYR A 203 23.73 -15.54 46.39
CA TYR A 203 24.27 -15.97 47.66
C TYR A 203 24.35 -14.81 48.67
N GLU A 204 24.82 -13.63 48.24
CA GLU A 204 24.85 -12.43 49.08
C GLU A 204 23.45 -11.98 49.47
N LEU A 205 22.48 -12.07 48.57
CA LEU A 205 21.08 -11.78 48.85
C LEU A 205 20.51 -12.76 49.89
N ASP A 206 20.62 -14.07 49.66
CA ASP A 206 20.09 -15.08 50.58
C ASP A 206 20.78 -15.02 51.96
N LYS A 207 22.08 -14.74 51.98
CA LYS A 207 22.82 -14.56 53.23
C LYS A 207 22.35 -13.32 54.00
N THR A 208 22.20 -12.19 53.31
CA THR A 208 21.74 -10.94 53.95
C THR A 208 20.29 -11.06 54.43
N THR A 209 19.39 -11.73 53.69
CA THR A 209 18.02 -11.98 54.16
C THR A 209 17.98 -12.90 55.37
N GLN A 210 18.81 -13.95 55.41
CA GLN A 210 18.94 -14.82 56.59
C GLN A 210 19.49 -14.08 57.81
N ASP A 211 20.51 -13.23 57.62
CA ASP A 211 21.08 -12.40 58.69
C ASP A 211 20.01 -11.44 59.26
N ILE A 212 19.14 -10.88 58.42
CA ILE A 212 18.02 -10.03 58.87
C ILE A 212 16.98 -10.83 59.66
N VAL A 213 16.59 -12.01 59.18
CA VAL A 213 15.61 -12.88 59.85
C VAL A 213 16.11 -13.31 61.23
N THR A 214 17.37 -13.74 61.32
CA THR A 214 17.96 -14.15 62.61
C THR A 214 18.07 -12.98 63.59
N ALA A 215 18.44 -11.79 63.13
CA ALA A 215 18.46 -10.58 63.96
C ALA A 215 17.06 -10.22 64.49
N LEU A 216 16.02 -10.36 63.67
CA LEU A 216 14.63 -10.12 64.07
C LEU A 216 14.14 -11.13 65.11
N LEU A 217 14.40 -12.44 64.91
CA LEU A 217 13.99 -13.50 65.85
C LEU A 217 14.70 -13.38 67.21
N ASN A 218 15.99 -13.04 67.20
CA ASN A 218 16.76 -12.82 68.43
C ASN A 218 16.22 -11.61 69.20
N SER A 219 15.92 -10.51 68.50
CA SER A 219 15.34 -9.31 69.11
C SER A 219 13.92 -9.56 69.63
N GLN A 220 13.16 -10.43 68.96
CA GLN A 220 11.82 -10.84 69.37
C GLN A 220 11.81 -11.71 70.64
N SER A 221 12.89 -12.43 70.91
CA SER A 221 13.01 -13.28 72.11
C SER A 221 13.15 -12.46 73.41
N THR A 222 13.59 -11.20 73.30
CA THR A 222 13.76 -10.25 74.42
C THR A 222 12.69 -9.15 74.40
N PHE A 223 11.62 -9.34 73.63
CA PHE A 223 10.67 -8.29 73.24
C PHE A 223 9.83 -7.73 74.41
N VAL A 224 9.84 -6.39 74.53
CA VAL A 224 8.86 -5.58 75.25
C VAL A 224 8.14 -4.68 74.23
N PRO A 225 6.80 -4.50 74.31
CA PRO A 225 6.08 -3.66 73.35
C PRO A 225 6.60 -2.22 73.32
N GLY A 226 7.14 -1.80 72.17
CA GLY A 226 7.71 -0.46 71.96
C GLY A 226 9.21 -0.42 71.69
N ASP A 227 9.90 -1.56 71.75
CA ASP A 227 11.36 -1.60 71.57
C ASP A 227 11.80 -1.46 70.10
N SER A 228 12.97 -0.86 69.89
CA SER A 228 13.50 -0.53 68.55
C SER A 228 14.56 -1.54 68.11
N VAL A 229 14.27 -2.32 67.07
CA VAL A 229 15.18 -3.33 66.54
C VAL A 229 16.10 -2.73 65.48
N ALA A 230 17.41 -2.93 65.65
CA ALA A 230 18.41 -2.53 64.66
C ALA A 230 18.66 -3.70 63.69
N VAL A 231 18.37 -3.48 62.41
CA VAL A 231 18.63 -4.45 61.34
C VAL A 231 20.06 -4.24 60.81
N PRO A 232 20.85 -5.30 60.58
CA PRO A 232 22.19 -5.18 60.00
C PRO A 232 22.16 -4.46 58.65
N GLY A 233 22.89 -3.34 58.55
CA GLY A 233 23.00 -2.56 57.30
C GLY A 233 21.92 -1.49 57.08
N ALA A 234 20.90 -1.40 57.94
CA ALA A 234 19.87 -0.36 57.85
C ALA A 234 20.17 0.85 58.75
N GLN A 235 19.93 2.06 58.25
CA GLN A 235 20.06 3.30 59.06
C GLN A 235 18.84 3.55 59.95
N GLU A 236 17.69 2.97 59.62
CA GLU A 236 16.44 3.13 60.36
C GLU A 236 16.16 1.92 61.28
N LYS A 237 15.65 2.21 62.48
CA LYS A 237 15.28 1.20 63.47
C LYS A 237 13.80 0.83 63.32
N ILE A 238 13.49 -0.46 63.39
CA ILE A 238 12.12 -0.98 63.20
C ILE A 238 11.47 -1.19 64.57
N SER A 239 10.29 -0.62 64.79
CA SER A 239 9.49 -0.86 66.01
C SER A 239 8.50 -2.01 65.77
N LEU A 240 8.74 -3.16 66.39
CA LEU A 240 7.82 -4.30 66.32
C LEU A 240 6.65 -4.06 67.28
N LYS A 241 5.40 -4.13 66.80
CA LYS A 241 4.19 -3.95 67.63
C LYS A 241 3.63 -5.26 68.18
N LYS A 242 4.01 -6.39 67.59
CA LYS A 242 3.55 -7.75 67.93
C LYS A 242 4.66 -8.76 67.63
N SER A 243 4.64 -9.89 68.33
CA SER A 243 5.45 -11.07 68.04
C SER A 243 4.97 -11.70 66.72
N ILE A 244 5.86 -11.85 65.73
CA ILE A 244 5.56 -12.39 64.39
C ILE A 244 6.13 -13.80 64.28
N ALA A 245 5.36 -14.78 63.81
CA ALA A 245 5.87 -16.14 63.61
C ALA A 245 6.86 -16.22 62.43
N LEU A 246 7.84 -17.13 62.51
CA LEU A 246 8.85 -17.36 61.47
C LEU A 246 8.24 -17.53 60.07
N SER A 247 7.12 -18.25 59.98
CA SER A 247 6.40 -18.51 58.72
C SER A 247 5.96 -17.23 58.01
N ILE A 248 5.55 -16.23 58.79
CA ILE A 248 5.06 -14.94 58.27
C ILE A 248 6.25 -14.07 57.84
N LEU A 249 7.34 -14.08 58.60
CA LEU A 249 8.56 -13.34 58.25
C LEU A 249 9.17 -13.84 56.92
N CYS A 250 9.25 -15.16 56.73
CA CYS A 250 9.74 -15.74 55.48
C CYS A 250 8.82 -15.43 54.30
N GLU A 251 7.50 -15.34 54.51
CA GLU A 251 6.52 -15.02 53.47
C GLU A 251 6.66 -13.56 52.97
N TYR A 252 6.93 -12.61 53.87
CA TYR A 252 7.12 -11.20 53.50
C TYR A 252 8.52 -10.88 52.93
N LEU A 253 9.53 -11.70 53.23
CA LEU A 253 10.91 -11.50 52.76
C LEU A 253 11.25 -12.28 51.48
N THR A 254 10.38 -13.19 51.05
CA THR A 254 10.52 -13.87 49.75
C THR A 254 9.99 -12.94 48.66
N VAL A 255 10.90 -12.32 47.90
CA VAL A 255 10.53 -11.45 46.77
C VAL A 255 9.73 -12.27 45.74
N PRO A 256 8.50 -11.85 45.36
CA PRO A 256 7.77 -12.49 44.27
C PRO A 256 8.57 -12.40 42.97
N GLN A 257 8.60 -13.48 42.19
CA GLN A 257 9.38 -13.60 40.95
C GLN A 257 9.00 -12.63 39.81
N GLU A 258 8.10 -11.67 40.04
CA GLU A 258 7.56 -10.79 38.99
C GLU A 258 8.49 -9.62 38.61
N CYS A 259 9.63 -9.42 39.28
CA CYS A 259 10.53 -8.30 38.98
C CYS A 259 11.63 -8.59 37.93
N GLN A 260 11.61 -9.73 37.22
CA GLN A 260 12.63 -10.02 36.19
C GLN A 260 12.34 -9.41 34.80
N GLY A 261 11.26 -8.65 34.63
CA GLY A 261 11.00 -7.91 33.40
C GLY A 261 10.88 -6.42 33.68
N ASN A 262 11.98 -5.69 33.48
CA ASN A 262 12.08 -4.25 33.14
C ASN A 262 13.26 -3.62 33.88
N SER A 263 14.45 -3.76 33.30
CA SER A 263 15.59 -2.91 33.66
C SER A 263 15.55 -1.64 32.80
N GLU A 264 14.63 -0.74 33.13
CA GLU A 264 14.76 0.67 32.76
C GLU A 264 13.91 1.50 33.75
N HIS A 265 14.61 2.29 34.56
CA HIS A 265 14.09 3.29 35.51
C HIS A 265 13.18 2.80 36.64
N VAL A 266 13.78 2.48 37.80
CA VAL A 266 13.11 2.70 39.09
C VAL A 266 14.06 3.47 39.99
N GLY A 267 13.80 4.78 40.08
CA GLY A 267 14.42 5.66 41.05
C GLY A 267 13.99 5.29 42.47
N ILE A 268 14.71 5.87 43.43
CA ILE A 268 14.70 5.66 44.89
C ILE A 268 13.32 5.94 45.57
N GLU A 269 12.20 6.00 44.84
CA GLU A 269 10.88 6.36 45.38
C GLU A 269 9.97 5.17 45.72
N GLU A 270 10.21 3.96 45.21
CA GLU A 270 9.31 2.81 45.46
C GLU A 270 9.52 2.10 46.80
N THR A 271 10.65 2.32 47.48
CA THR A 271 10.84 1.81 48.86
C THR A 271 9.99 2.55 49.90
N GLN A 272 9.50 3.76 49.58
CA GLN A 272 8.58 4.52 50.44
C GLN A 272 7.14 3.97 50.38
N ALA A 273 6.74 3.33 49.28
CA ALA A 273 5.37 2.85 49.07
C ALA A 273 5.06 1.56 49.86
N THR A 274 6.06 0.70 50.10
CA THR A 274 5.86 -0.56 50.83
C THR A 274 5.70 -0.35 52.34
N VAL A 275 6.33 0.71 52.90
CA VAL A 275 6.20 1.06 54.33
C VAL A 275 4.86 1.74 54.65
N TYR A 276 4.28 2.48 53.69
CA TYR A 276 3.00 3.19 53.89
C TYR A 276 1.80 2.25 54.06
N ASN A 277 1.87 1.03 53.50
CA ASN A 277 0.78 0.04 53.58
C ASN A 277 0.65 -0.67 54.94
N LEU A 278 1.62 -0.51 55.85
CA LEU A 278 1.52 -0.99 57.24
C LEU A 278 0.59 -0.14 58.13
N HIS A 279 0.21 1.07 57.70
CA HIS A 279 -0.55 2.00 58.55
C HIS A 279 -2.08 1.94 58.35
N GLN A 280 -2.61 1.39 57.26
CA GLN A 280 -4.05 1.49 56.94
C GLN A 280 -4.87 0.19 57.05
N ASN A 281 -4.26 -1.00 57.04
CA ASN A 281 -5.02 -2.26 56.96
C ASN A 281 -4.87 -3.18 58.19
N ALA A 282 -4.91 -2.60 59.40
CA ALA A 282 -5.10 -3.38 60.62
C ALA A 282 -6.62 -3.49 60.93
N PRO A 283 -7.22 -4.70 60.90
CA PRO A 283 -8.63 -4.85 61.25
C PRO A 283 -8.83 -4.64 62.76
N SER A 284 -9.63 -3.64 63.11
CA SER A 284 -10.11 -3.39 64.47
C SER A 284 -11.19 -4.40 64.83
N GLY A 285 -10.79 -5.58 65.32
CA GLY A 285 -11.69 -6.54 65.94
C GLY A 285 -12.03 -6.12 67.36
N GLY A 286 -13.13 -5.39 67.54
CA GLY A 286 -13.72 -5.10 68.85
C GLY A 286 -14.90 -6.04 69.13
N TYR A 287 -14.71 -7.00 70.03
CA TYR A 287 -15.82 -7.62 70.75
C TYR A 287 -16.33 -6.66 71.83
N LYS A 288 -17.63 -6.37 71.83
CA LYS A 288 -18.37 -5.98 73.04
C LYS A 288 -19.65 -6.81 73.12
N GLU A 289 -19.76 -7.52 74.24
CA GLU A 289 -20.90 -8.30 74.69
C GLU A 289 -22.10 -7.43 75.14
N ASN A 290 -23.28 -8.04 75.01
CA ASN A 290 -24.52 -7.90 75.81
C ASN A 290 -25.46 -6.69 75.61
N SER A 291 -26.62 -6.99 75.01
CA SER A 291 -27.93 -7.01 75.71
C SER A 291 -28.85 -8.03 75.04
#